data_AF-A0A7X1H7W8-F1
#
_entry.id   AF-A0A7X1H7W8-F1
#
_cell.length_a   1.000
_cell.length_b   1.000
_cell.length_c   1.000
_cell.angle_alpha   90.00
_cell.angle_beta   90.00
_cell.angle_gamma   90.00
#
_symmetry.space_group_name_H-M   'P 1'
#
loop_
_entity.id
_entity.type
_entity.pdbx_description
1 polymer ?
#
loop_
_entity_poly.entity_id
_entity_poly.type
_entity_poly.pdbx_seq_one_letter_code
_entity_poly.pdbx_strand_id
1 'polypeptide(L)'
;MTIEKEDLIRDHYKATLEKGSLVMGPYCACGQALNEDYFCDKCNRECHCRQIVCDNEATLNMVKNYIKKSSQFSGFKVKLAGEG
;
A
#
# COMPACT_ATOMS: atom_id res chain seq x y z
N MET A 1 -16.91 2.22 24.69
CA MET A 1 -16.37 3.16 23.69
C MET A 1 -15.81 2.31 22.57
N THR A 2 -16.55 2.30 21.45
CA THR A 2 -16.16 1.89 20.08
C THR A 2 -15.24 0.69 19.94
N ILE A 3 -15.87 -0.49 19.84
CA ILE A 3 -15.29 -1.65 19.14
C ILE A 3 -15.45 -1.37 17.62
N GLU A 4 -14.56 -1.95 16.80
CA GLU A 4 -14.73 -2.21 15.35
C GLU A 4 -14.18 -1.15 14.37
N LYS A 5 -12.85 -1.15 14.16
CA LYS A 5 -12.23 -1.33 12.82
C LYS A 5 -10.71 -1.57 12.90
N GLU A 6 -10.30 -2.52 13.74
CA GLU A 6 -9.03 -3.26 13.57
C GLU A 6 -9.20 -4.30 12.44
N ASP A 7 -9.79 -3.88 11.31
CA ASP A 7 -9.90 -4.73 10.14
C ASP A 7 -8.52 -4.73 9.46
N LEU A 8 -7.64 -5.58 9.99
CA LEU A 8 -6.44 -6.10 9.32
C LEU A 8 -5.74 -5.08 8.42
N ILE A 9 -5.38 -3.91 8.97
CA ILE A 9 -4.52 -2.98 8.25
C ILE A 9 -3.17 -3.67 8.17
N ARG A 10 -2.95 -4.42 7.09
CA ARG A 10 -1.67 -5.03 6.78
C ARG A 10 -0.72 -3.95 6.28
N ASP A 11 0.56 -4.19 6.46
CA ASP A 11 1.61 -3.49 5.74
C ASP A 11 1.27 -3.38 4.24
N HIS A 12 1.28 -2.17 3.73
CA HIS A 12 0.85 -1.85 2.38
C HIS A 12 1.64 -0.70 1.79
N TYR A 13 1.74 -0.65 0.47
CA TYR A 13 2.18 0.52 -0.25
C TYR A 13 0.99 1.42 -0.49
N LYS A 14 1.11 2.72 -0.20
CA LYS A 14 0.15 3.71 -0.66
C LYS A 14 0.63 4.23 -2.01
N ALA A 15 -0.20 4.04 -3.04
CA ALA A 15 0.06 4.56 -4.37
C ALA A 15 -0.82 5.80 -4.62
N THR A 16 -0.20 6.87 -5.08
CA THR A 16 -0.85 8.13 -5.45
C THR A 16 -0.32 8.62 -6.79
N LEU A 17 -1.14 9.39 -7.51
CA LEU A 17 -0.71 10.09 -8.71
C LEU A 17 -0.40 11.54 -8.35
N GLU A 18 0.88 11.88 -8.32
CA GLU A 18 1.37 13.23 -8.08
C GLU A 18 1.94 13.78 -9.40
N LYS A 19 1.33 14.86 -9.93
CA LYS A 19 1.77 15.51 -11.18
C LYS A 19 1.90 14.56 -12.38
N GLY A 20 1.02 13.56 -12.47
CA GLY A 20 1.03 12.56 -13.54
C GLY A 20 2.06 11.44 -13.38
N SER A 21 2.83 11.44 -12.29
CA SER A 21 3.76 10.37 -11.94
C SER A 21 3.19 9.52 -10.82
N LEU A 22 3.32 8.20 -10.96
CA LEU A 22 2.92 7.26 -9.93
C LEU A 22 3.95 7.30 -8.78
N VAL A 23 3.52 7.76 -7.61
CA VAL A 23 4.32 7.78 -6.39
C VAL A 23 3.82 6.68 -5.47
N MET A 24 4.72 5.86 -4.96
CA MET A 24 4.39 4.76 -4.06
C MET A 24 5.24 4.87 -2.79
N GLY A 25 4.60 4.89 -1.63
CA GLY A 25 5.26 4.93 -0.33
C GLY A 25 4.90 3.69 0.50
N PRO A 26 5.87 3.03 1.16
CA PRO A 26 5.59 1.92 2.06
C PRO A 26 5.02 2.42 3.40
N TYR A 27 3.93 1.80 3.86
CA TYR A 27 3.28 2.11 5.13
C TYR A 27 3.10 0.84 5.96
N CYS A 28 3.37 0.98 7.24
CA CYS A 28 3.12 -0.05 8.23
C CYS A 28 1.62 -0.17 8.51
N ALA A 29 1.23 -1.36 8.97
CA ALA A 29 -0.05 -1.64 9.62
C ALA A 29 -0.47 -0.58 10.65
N CYS A 30 0.48 0.01 11.37
CA CYS A 30 0.23 1.03 12.39
C CYS A 30 0.01 2.45 11.84
N GLY A 31 0.06 2.63 10.51
CA GLY A 31 -0.10 3.91 9.82
C GLY A 31 1.19 4.74 9.68
N GLN A 32 2.31 4.27 10.22
CA GLN A 32 3.61 4.93 10.04
C GLN A 32 4.18 4.66 8.64
N ALA A 33 4.75 5.67 8.00
CA ALA A 33 5.60 5.45 6.82
C ALA A 33 6.82 4.61 7.22
N LEU A 34 7.18 3.66 6.37
CA LEU A 34 8.37 2.83 6.56
C LEU A 34 9.57 3.53 5.95
N ASN A 35 10.75 3.29 6.53
CA ASN A 35 12.01 3.74 5.96
C ASN A 35 12.43 2.87 4.76
N GLU A 36 13.57 3.19 4.14
CA GLU A 36 14.13 2.46 2.99
C GLU A 36 14.36 0.97 3.28
N ASP A 37 14.65 0.62 4.54
CA ASP A 37 14.79 -0.76 5.02
C ASP A 37 13.47 -1.48 5.28
N TYR A 38 12.32 -0.86 4.96
CA TYR A 38 10.99 -1.39 5.30
C TYR A 38 10.78 -1.62 6.79
N PHE A 39 11.59 -0.97 7.64
CA PHE A 39 11.52 -1.09 9.08
C PHE A 39 10.56 -0.04 9.67
N CYS A 40 9.66 -0.49 10.53
CA CYS A 40 8.78 0.37 11.29
C CYS A 40 9.41 0.65 12.66
N ASP A 41 9.84 1.87 12.90
CA ASP A 41 10.40 2.26 14.22
C ASP A 41 9.37 2.11 15.34
N LYS A 42 8.12 2.55 15.09
CA LYS A 42 7.01 2.48 16.04
C LYS A 42 6.61 1.05 16.44
N CYS A 43 6.72 0.09 15.52
CA CYS A 43 6.43 -1.32 15.81
C CYS A 43 7.69 -2.14 16.10
N ASN A 44 8.85 -1.52 15.94
CA ASN A 44 10.18 -2.11 16.05
C ASN A 44 10.31 -3.45 15.30
N ARG A 45 9.85 -3.49 14.03
CA ARG A 45 9.86 -4.69 13.19
C ARG A 45 10.02 -4.35 11.70
N GLU A 46 10.52 -5.32 10.93
CA GLU A 46 10.49 -5.29 9.47
C GLU A 46 9.07 -5.58 8.94
N CYS A 47 8.62 -4.79 7.97
CA CYS A 47 7.29 -4.89 7.37
C CYS A 47 7.36 -5.40 5.93
N HIS A 48 6.46 -6.32 5.57
CA HIS A 48 6.42 -6.92 4.23
C HIS A 48 5.19 -6.49 3.44
N CYS A 49 5.21 -5.25 2.93
CA CYS A 49 4.13 -4.71 2.12
C CYS A 49 3.89 -5.57 0.86
N ARG A 50 2.89 -6.45 0.86
CA ARG A 50 2.44 -7.23 -0.32
C ARG A 50 1.15 -6.70 -0.93
N GLN A 51 0.62 -5.63 -0.35
CA GLN A 51 -0.60 -4.97 -0.80
C GLN A 51 -0.28 -3.55 -1.23
N ILE A 52 -0.95 -3.07 -2.26
CA ILE A 52 -0.88 -1.71 -2.77
C ILE A 52 -2.29 -1.12 -2.64
N VAL A 53 -2.40 -0.03 -1.90
CA VAL A 53 -3.62 0.74 -1.69
C VAL A 53 -3.52 1.99 -2.55
N CYS A 54 -4.37 2.08 -3.55
CA CYS A 54 -4.43 3.23 -4.45
C CYS A 54 -5.41 4.26 -3.89
N ASP A 55 -5.04 5.53 -3.92
CA ASP A 55 -5.91 6.61 -3.43
C ASP A 55 -7.16 6.82 -4.28
N ASN A 56 -7.06 6.59 -5.59
CA ASN A 56 -8.15 6.77 -6.55
C ASN A 56 -8.11 5.72 -7.67
N GLU A 57 -9.21 5.60 -8.41
CA GLU A 57 -9.36 4.62 -9.49
C GLU A 57 -8.36 4.84 -10.64
N ALA A 58 -7.98 6.09 -10.93
CA ALA A 58 -6.97 6.38 -11.94
C ALA A 58 -5.62 5.75 -11.58
N THR A 59 -5.21 5.91 -10.32
CA THR A 59 -4.00 5.29 -9.77
C THR A 59 -4.12 3.77 -9.78
N LEU A 60 -5.27 3.23 -9.38
CA LEU A 60 -5.57 1.79 -9.39
C LEU A 60 -5.40 1.18 -10.78
N ASN A 61 -5.97 1.82 -11.80
CA ASN A 61 -5.91 1.33 -13.17
C ASN A 61 -4.48 1.36 -13.71
N MET A 62 -3.72 2.40 -13.38
CA MET A 62 -2.32 2.53 -13.74
C MET A 62 -1.48 1.41 -13.11
N VAL A 63 -1.60 1.21 -11.79
CA VAL A 63 -0.89 0.14 -11.08
C VAL A 63 -1.28 -1.24 -11.62
N LYS A 64 -2.58 -1.52 -11.83
CA LYS A 64 -3.05 -2.79 -12.43
C LYS A 64 -2.41 -3.03 -13.79
N ASN A 65 -2.29 -2.01 -14.64
CA ASN A 65 -1.63 -2.11 -15.93
C ASN A 65 -0.12 -2.40 -15.80
N TYR A 66 0.55 -1.80 -14.82
CA TYR A 66 1.96 -2.11 -14.51
C TYR A 66 2.16 -3.54 -14.04
N ILE A 67 1.35 -4.00 -13.08
CA ILE A 67 1.44 -5.37 -12.54
C ILE A 67 1.19 -6.40 -13.64
N LYS A 68 0.22 -6.14 -14.53
CA LYS A 68 -0.06 -7.02 -15.67
C LYS A 68 1.11 -7.12 -16.64
N LYS A 69 1.91 -6.07 -16.79
CA LYS A 69 3.08 -6.03 -17.68
C LYS A 69 4.35 -6.62 -17.07
N SER A 70 4.42 -6.69 -15.74
CA SER A 70 5.64 -7.07 -15.02
C SER A 70 5.36 -8.22 -14.06
N SER A 71 5.78 -9.43 -14.44
CA SER A 71 5.57 -10.68 -13.67
C SER A 71 6.15 -10.64 -12.26
N GLN A 72 7.13 -9.78 -11.99
CA GLN A 72 7.69 -9.55 -10.66
C GLN A 72 6.67 -9.01 -9.66
N PHE A 73 5.57 -8.41 -10.14
CA PHE A 73 4.50 -7.88 -9.28
C PHE A 73 3.25 -8.78 -9.23
N SER A 74 3.25 -9.95 -9.86
CA SER A 74 2.08 -10.87 -9.88
C SER A 74 1.62 -11.33 -8.50
N GLY A 75 2.46 -11.21 -7.47
CA GLY A 75 2.12 -11.51 -6.08
C GLY A 75 1.48 -10.36 -5.29
N PHE A 76 1.41 -9.15 -5.85
CA PHE A 76 0.92 -7.98 -5.15
C PHE A 76 -0.60 -7.84 -5.31
N LYS A 77 -1.29 -7.62 -4.18
CA LYS A 77 -2.72 -7.31 -4.18
C LYS A 77 -2.93 -5.81 -4.30
N VAL A 78 -3.75 -5.38 -5.24
CA VAL A 78 -4.09 -3.96 -5.44
C VAL A 78 -5.54 -3.73 -5.03
N LYS A 79 -5.79 -2.71 -4.21
CA LYS A 79 -7.14 -2.28 -3.81
C LYS A 79 -7.26 -0.76 -3.77
N LEU A 80 -8.48 -0.26 -3.85
CA LEU A 80 -8.78 1.15 -3.67
C LEU A 80 -8.85 1.51 -2.17
N ALA A 81 -8.37 2.69 -1.79
CA ALA A 81 -8.57 3.24 -0.47
C ALA A 81 -10.08 3.44 -0.24
N GLY A 82 -10.64 2.77 0.77
CA GLY A 82 -12.07 2.83 1.07
C GLY A 82 -12.92 1.68 0.52
N GLU A 83 -12.36 0.78 -0.30
CA GLU A 83 -12.97 -0.55 -0.50
C GLU A 83 -12.68 -1.41 0.74
N GLY A 84 -13.65 -1.45 1.67
CA GLY A 84 -13.58 -2.16 2.95
C GLY A 84 -14.91 -2.21 3.69
#